data_AF-A0A849TE98-F1
#
_entry.id   AF-A0A849TE98-F1
#
_cell.length_a   1.000
_cell.length_b   1.000
_cell.length_c   1.000
_cell.angle_alpha   90.00
_cell.angle_beta   90.00
_cell.angle_gamma   90.00
#
_symmetry.space_group_name_H-M   'P 1'
#
loop_
_entity.id
_entity.type
_entity.pdbx_description
1 polymer ?
#
loop_
_entity_poly.entity_id
_entity_poly.type
_entity_poly.pdbx_seq_one_letter_code
_entity_poly.pdbx_strand_id
1 'polypeptide(L)'
;MNSPTLKIIEDIAQIPAAEWNALSGGDPFLSHAYLFALQVSGCATAQFGWQAQFITLWQDEKLVGAMPLYVKMNSYGEHVFDFAWADAYHRHGLHYYPKLVCLVPFTPVTGARLLAETAELRALLLHHALQ
;
A
#
# COMPACT_ATOMS: atom_id res chain seq x y z
N MET A 1 25.32 -1.39 12.22
CA MET A 1 23.86 -1.48 12.44
C MET A 1 23.34 -2.48 11.43
N ASN A 2 22.50 -3.43 11.84
CA ASN A 2 21.96 -4.42 10.91
C ASN A 2 21.01 -3.74 9.91
N SER A 3 21.07 -4.14 8.64
CA SER A 3 20.14 -3.66 7.62
C SER A 3 18.73 -4.13 7.96
N PRO A 4 17.70 -3.28 7.78
CA PRO A 4 16.31 -3.70 7.95
C PRO A 4 15.96 -4.87 7.02
N THR A 5 15.15 -5.81 7.51
CA THR A 5 14.61 -6.92 6.72
C THR A 5 13.30 -6.51 6.07
N LEU A 6 13.18 -6.75 4.77
CA LEU A 6 11.95 -6.54 4.00
C LEU A 6 10.96 -7.69 4.23
N LYS A 7 9.68 -7.37 4.44
CA LYS A 7 8.58 -8.34 4.35
C LYS A 7 7.45 -7.74 3.51
N ILE A 8 6.83 -8.56 2.67
CA ILE A 8 5.57 -8.24 1.99
C ILE A 8 4.46 -8.97 2.74
N ILE A 9 3.49 -8.21 3.21
CA ILE A 9 2.39 -8.71 4.03
C ILE A 9 1.08 -8.41 3.30
N GLU A 10 0.23 -9.42 3.13
CA GLU A 10 -1.04 -9.29 2.39
C GLU A 10 -2.24 -9.07 3.30
N ASP A 11 -2.05 -9.23 4.61
CA ASP A 11 -3.09 -9.08 5.63
C ASP A 11 -2.59 -8.11 6.72
N ILE A 12 -3.25 -6.96 6.84
CA ILE A 12 -2.89 -5.93 7.82
C ILE A 12 -2.97 -6.45 9.27
N ALA A 13 -3.75 -7.50 9.54
CA ALA A 13 -3.84 -8.13 10.86
C ALA A 13 -2.55 -8.83 11.29
N GLN A 14 -1.65 -9.15 10.35
CA GLN A 14 -0.33 -9.70 10.65
C GLN A 14 0.67 -8.65 11.14
N ILE A 15 0.34 -7.37 11.02
CA ILE A 15 1.17 -6.25 11.50
C ILE A 15 0.59 -5.77 12.85
N PRO A 16 1.40 -5.69 13.92
CA PRO A 16 0.94 -5.14 15.19
C PRO A 16 0.42 -3.71 15.02
N ALA A 17 -0.80 -3.46 15.49
CA ALA A 17 -1.45 -2.16 15.33
C ALA A 17 -0.65 -1.01 15.95
N ALA A 18 -0.01 -1.24 17.10
CA ALA A 18 0.82 -0.23 17.77
C ALA A 18 2.03 0.18 16.93
N GLU A 19 2.73 -0.79 16.34
CA GLU A 19 3.89 -0.56 15.45
C GLU A 19 3.49 0.20 14.18
N TRP A 20 2.39 -0.21 13.55
CA TRP A 20 1.87 0.49 12.37
C TRP A 20 1.46 1.93 12.68
N ASN A 21 0.69 2.13 13.76
CA ASN A 21 0.17 3.44 14.13
C ASN A 21 1.28 4.41 14.58
N ALA A 22 2.39 3.90 15.11
CA ALA A 22 3.56 4.71 15.41
C ALA A 22 4.16 5.35 14.13
N LEU A 23 4.14 4.62 13.00
CA LEU A 23 4.63 5.11 11.73
C LEU A 23 3.62 5.99 10.97
N SER A 24 2.32 5.75 11.13
CA SER A 24 1.29 6.51 10.42
C SER A 24 1.09 7.93 10.95
N GLY A 25 1.68 8.28 12.10
CA GLY A 25 1.66 9.64 12.63
C GLY A 25 0.28 10.16 13.01
N GLY A 26 -0.68 9.26 13.28
CA GLY A 26 -2.05 9.61 13.66
C GLY A 26 -2.98 9.96 12.49
N ASP A 27 -2.58 9.74 11.23
CA ASP A 27 -3.50 9.85 10.09
C ASP A 27 -4.62 8.78 10.21
N PRO A 28 -5.90 9.19 10.34
CA PRO A 28 -7.00 8.25 10.56
C PRO A 28 -7.20 7.28 9.40
N PHE A 29 -6.90 7.69 8.16
CA PHE A 29 -7.06 6.86 6.95
C PHE A 29 -5.90 5.91 6.72
N LEU A 30 -4.79 6.13 7.42
CA LEU A 30 -3.68 5.19 7.54
C LEU A 30 -3.65 4.52 8.90
N SER A 31 -4.67 4.67 9.74
CA SER A 31 -4.71 3.91 10.99
C SER A 31 -4.86 2.42 10.67
N HIS A 32 -4.22 1.57 11.48
CA HIS A 32 -4.35 0.12 11.36
C HIS A 32 -5.82 -0.31 11.38
N ALA A 33 -6.60 0.25 12.31
CA ALA A 33 -8.02 -0.04 12.44
C ALA A 33 -8.84 0.30 11.19
N TYR A 34 -8.52 1.40 10.52
CA TYR A 34 -9.21 1.81 9.29
C TYR A 34 -8.90 0.84 8.13
N LEU A 35 -7.62 0.52 7.92
CA LEU A 35 -7.21 -0.42 6.88
C LEU A 35 -7.75 -1.84 7.15
N PHE A 36 -7.77 -2.25 8.41
CA PHE A 36 -8.39 -3.49 8.84
C PHE A 36 -9.89 -3.50 8.56
N ALA A 37 -10.61 -2.41 8.85
CA ALA A 37 -12.04 -2.29 8.55
C ALA A 37 -12.35 -2.44 7.04
N LEU A 38 -11.53 -1.83 6.17
CA LEU A 38 -11.65 -1.99 4.72
C LEU A 38 -11.45 -3.46 4.28
N GLN A 39 -10.50 -4.15 4.90
CA GLN A 39 -10.22 -5.56 4.60
C GLN A 39 -11.36 -6.47 5.07
N VAL A 40 -11.79 -6.37 6.33
CA VAL A 40 -12.81 -7.27 6.91
C VAL A 40 -14.22 -7.00 6.40
N SER A 41 -14.51 -5.77 5.95
CA SER A 41 -15.77 -5.48 5.27
C SER A 41 -15.86 -6.11 3.87
N GLY A 42 -14.72 -6.55 3.32
CA GLY A 42 -14.64 -7.17 2.00
C GLY A 42 -14.62 -6.17 0.83
N CYS A 43 -14.77 -4.86 1.08
CA CYS A 43 -14.90 -3.86 0.01
C CYS A 43 -13.59 -3.60 -0.73
N ALA A 44 -12.44 -3.73 -0.05
CA ALA A 44 -11.11 -3.56 -0.62
C ALA A 44 -10.36 -4.90 -0.66
N THR A 45 -10.90 -5.87 -1.40
CA THR A 45 -10.32 -7.21 -1.58
C THR A 45 -10.03 -7.56 -3.03
N ALA A 46 -9.28 -8.64 -3.26
CA ALA A 46 -8.88 -9.09 -4.59
C ALA A 46 -10.09 -9.34 -5.51
N GLN A 47 -11.22 -9.78 -4.94
CA GLN A 47 -12.50 -9.92 -5.67
C GLN A 47 -12.95 -8.62 -6.34
N PHE A 48 -12.72 -7.48 -5.69
CA PHE A 48 -13.05 -6.14 -6.22
C PHE A 48 -11.82 -5.47 -6.86
N GLY A 49 -10.78 -6.23 -7.14
CA GLY A 49 -9.56 -5.78 -7.78
C GLY A 49 -8.62 -5.02 -6.86
N TRP A 50 -8.67 -5.24 -5.54
CA TRP A 50 -7.76 -4.69 -4.53
C TRP A 50 -6.98 -5.80 -3.83
N GLN A 51 -5.77 -6.11 -4.31
CA GLN A 51 -4.91 -7.08 -3.64
C GLN A 51 -3.86 -6.35 -2.81
N ALA A 52 -3.97 -6.40 -1.49
CA ALA A 52 -3.02 -5.73 -0.59
C ALA A 52 -1.62 -6.36 -0.68
N GLN A 53 -0.60 -5.51 -0.61
CA GLN A 53 0.83 -5.85 -0.66
C GLN A 53 1.61 -4.89 0.26
N PHE A 54 1.32 -4.89 1.56
CA PHE A 54 2.00 -4.03 2.52
C PHE A 54 3.51 -4.34 2.53
N ILE A 55 4.32 -3.45 1.99
CA ILE A 55 5.77 -3.53 2.11
C ILE A 55 6.14 -3.01 3.50
N THR A 56 6.92 -3.79 4.23
CA THR A 56 7.36 -3.47 5.59
C THR A 56 8.86 -3.67 5.74
N LEU A 57 9.50 -2.81 6.54
CA LEU A 57 10.90 -2.88 6.92
C LEU A 57 10.99 -3.11 8.42
N TRP A 58 11.74 -4.13 8.81
CA TRP A 58 11.87 -4.58 10.19
C TRP A 58 13.31 -4.51 10.67
N GLN A 59 13.54 -3.89 11.82
CA GLN A 59 14.79 -4.02 12.56
C GLN A 59 14.51 -4.91 13.77
N ASP A 60 14.99 -6.16 13.69
CA ASP A 60 14.57 -7.22 14.60
C ASP A 60 13.03 -7.34 14.58
N GLU A 61 12.36 -7.09 15.71
CA GLU A 61 10.90 -7.13 15.84
C GLU A 61 10.22 -5.75 15.71
N LYS A 62 11.00 -4.67 15.52
CA LYS A 62 10.47 -3.31 15.41
C LYS A 62 10.16 -2.97 13.95
N LEU A 63 8.96 -2.45 13.70
CA LEU A 63 8.59 -1.94 12.38
C LEU A 63 9.19 -0.53 12.21
N VAL A 64 10.11 -0.37 11.26
CA VAL A 64 10.81 0.90 11.01
C VAL A 64 10.40 1.57 9.71
N GLY A 65 9.68 0.84 8.85
CA GLY A 65 9.14 1.37 7.61
C GLY A 65 7.93 0.57 7.16
N ALA A 66 6.93 1.24 6.60
CA ALA A 66 5.79 0.61 5.99
C ALA A 66 5.28 1.40 4.79
N MET A 67 4.68 0.70 3.84
CA MET A 67 4.05 1.31 2.67
C MET A 67 2.78 0.54 2.30
N PRO A 68 1.59 1.17 2.35
CA PRO A 68 0.38 0.56 1.87
C PRO A 68 0.41 0.50 0.34
N LEU A 69 0.47 -0.71 -0.21
CA LEU A 69 0.35 -0.94 -1.64
C LEU A 69 -0.82 -1.87 -1.93
N TYR A 70 -1.38 -1.68 -3.12
CA TYR A 70 -2.39 -2.56 -3.66
C TYR A 70 -2.08 -2.87 -5.12
N VAL A 71 -2.09 -4.14 -5.48
CA VAL A 71 -2.17 -4.56 -6.88
C VAL A 71 -3.62 -4.40 -7.33
N LYS A 72 -3.80 -3.57 -8.36
CA LYS A 72 -5.09 -3.22 -8.94
C LYS A 72 -5.30 -3.95 -10.25
N MET A 73 -6.44 -4.64 -10.34
CA MET A 73 -6.89 -5.35 -11.56
C MET A 73 -7.88 -4.53 -12.41
N ASN A 74 -8.30 -3.38 -11.88
CA ASN A 74 -9.19 -2.40 -12.50
C ASN A 74 -8.98 -1.06 -11.77
N SER A 75 -9.52 0.03 -12.30
CA SER A 75 -9.43 1.36 -11.65
C SER A 75 -10.62 1.73 -10.75
N TYR A 76 -11.53 0.78 -10.48
CA TYR A 76 -12.65 1.06 -9.58
C TYR A 76 -12.15 1.29 -8.15
N GLY A 77 -12.74 2.30 -7.50
CA GLY A 77 -12.41 2.72 -6.15
C GLY A 77 -11.12 3.55 -6.04
N GLU A 78 -10.42 3.75 -7.17
CA GLU A 78 -9.42 4.79 -7.28
C GLU A 78 -10.12 6.11 -7.55
N HIS A 79 -9.54 7.20 -7.05
CA HIS A 79 -10.05 8.55 -7.32
C HIS A 79 -9.49 9.15 -8.61
N VAL A 80 -8.58 8.44 -9.28
CA VAL A 80 -8.08 8.76 -10.61
C VAL A 80 -8.80 7.85 -11.61
N PHE A 81 -9.66 8.42 -12.44
CA PHE A 81 -10.36 7.68 -13.49
C PHE A 81 -9.48 7.60 -14.74
N ASP A 82 -8.56 6.64 -14.76
CA ASP A 82 -7.59 6.43 -15.84
C ASP A 82 -8.10 5.49 -16.95
N PHE A 83 -9.42 5.31 -17.09
CA PHE A 83 -10.02 4.42 -18.10
C PHE A 83 -9.55 4.72 -19.53
N ALA A 84 -9.32 6.00 -19.86
CA ALA A 84 -8.79 6.40 -21.17
C ALA A 84 -7.36 5.85 -21.41
N TRP A 85 -6.54 5.75 -20.37
CA TRP A 85 -5.21 5.16 -20.46
C TRP A 85 -5.29 3.64 -20.61
N ALA A 86 -6.16 2.99 -19.84
CA ALA A 86 -6.39 1.56 -19.97
C ALA A 86 -6.88 1.16 -21.37
N ASP A 87 -7.81 1.94 -21.94
CA ASP A 87 -8.32 1.75 -23.31
C ASP A 87 -7.22 1.97 -24.36
N ALA A 88 -6.39 3.02 -24.21
CA ALA A 88 -5.26 3.25 -25.10
C ALA A 88 -4.26 2.08 -25.09
N TYR A 89 -3.89 1.56 -23.90
CA TYR A 89 -3.01 0.39 -23.79
C TYR A 89 -3.62 -0.84 -24.48
N HIS A 90 -4.91 -1.09 -24.24
CA HIS A 90 -5.62 -2.21 -24.86
C HIS A 90 -5.62 -2.12 -26.40
N ARG A 91 -5.91 -0.93 -26.96
CA ARG A 91 -5.88 -0.69 -28.42
C ARG A 91 -4.51 -0.92 -29.05
N HIS A 92 -3.45 -0.78 -28.27
CA HIS A 92 -2.07 -1.03 -28.69
C HIS A 92 -1.53 -2.41 -28.26
N GLY A 93 -2.38 -3.30 -27.75
CA GLY A 93 -1.99 -4.65 -27.33
C GLY A 93 -1.06 -4.69 -26.10
N LEU A 94 -1.06 -3.63 -25.30
CA LEU A 94 -0.26 -3.50 -24.08
C LEU A 94 -1.10 -3.79 -22.83
N HIS A 95 -0.44 -4.23 -21.76
CA HIS A 95 -1.07 -4.47 -20.47
C HIS A 95 -1.07 -3.19 -19.63
N TYR A 96 -2.26 -2.69 -19.27
CA TYR A 96 -2.41 -1.60 -18.29
C TYR A 96 -2.54 -2.13 -16.86
N TYR A 97 -3.21 -3.28 -16.71
CA TYR A 97 -3.32 -4.01 -15.45
C TYR A 97 -2.55 -5.34 -15.55
N PRO A 98 -2.11 -5.91 -14.42
CA PRO A 98 -2.15 -5.33 -13.08
C PRO A 98 -1.27 -4.08 -12.97
N LYS A 99 -1.68 -3.13 -12.12
CA LYS A 99 -0.85 -1.98 -11.75
C LYS A 99 -0.69 -1.95 -10.23
N LEU A 100 0.47 -1.49 -9.76
CA LEU A 100 0.72 -1.31 -8.33
C LEU A 100 0.43 0.15 -7.96
N VAL A 101 -0.42 0.36 -6.95
CA VAL A 101 -0.75 1.70 -6.46
C VAL A 101 -0.41 1.83 -4.98
N CYS A 102 0.05 3.01 -4.61
CA CYS A 102 0.35 3.37 -3.23
C CYS A 102 -0.65 4.40 -2.72
N LEU A 103 -1.79 3.92 -2.22
CA LEU A 103 -2.92 4.76 -1.83
C LEU A 103 -3.80 4.07 -0.77
N VAL A 104 -4.79 4.81 -0.26
CA VAL A 104 -5.82 4.28 0.64
C VAL A 104 -7.10 4.01 -0.18
N PRO A 105 -7.67 2.79 -0.15
CA PRO A 105 -8.85 2.47 -0.95
C PRO A 105 -10.02 3.44 -0.70
N PHE A 106 -10.72 3.83 -1.77
CA PHE A 106 -11.94 4.65 -1.74
C PHE A 106 -11.81 6.04 -1.11
N THR A 107 -10.59 6.51 -0.79
CA THR A 107 -10.41 7.74 -0.01
C THR A 107 -9.46 8.73 -0.72
N PRO A 108 -9.93 9.91 -1.17
CA PRO A 108 -9.12 10.88 -1.91
C PRO A 108 -8.36 11.79 -0.95
N VAL A 109 -7.66 11.20 0.02
CA VAL A 109 -6.94 11.95 1.05
C VAL A 109 -5.46 12.02 0.72
N THR A 110 -4.93 13.23 0.79
CA THR A 110 -3.49 13.46 0.83
C THR A 110 -2.91 12.88 2.12
N GLY A 111 -1.67 12.42 2.09
CA GLY A 111 -0.99 11.94 3.30
C GLY A 111 0.29 11.21 2.95
N ALA A 112 1.07 10.88 3.97
CA ALA A 112 2.27 10.08 3.77
C ALA A 112 1.89 8.69 3.23
N ARG A 113 2.69 8.16 2.31
CA ARG A 113 2.57 6.76 1.86
C ARG A 113 3.86 5.96 2.04
N LEU A 114 4.96 6.66 2.29
CA LEU A 114 6.22 6.08 2.76
C LEU A 114 6.30 6.34 4.27
N LEU A 115 5.78 5.41 5.06
CA LEU A 115 5.68 5.53 6.51
C LEU A 115 7.02 5.11 7.12
N ALA A 116 7.93 6.06 7.29
CA ALA A 116 9.19 5.86 7.99
C ALA A 116 9.74 7.19 8.49
N GLU A 117 10.48 7.16 9.61
CA GLU A 117 11.02 8.36 10.26
C GLU A 117 12.06 9.07 9.36
N THR A 118 12.98 8.31 8.76
CA THR A 118 14.12 8.88 8.03
C THR A 118 13.96 8.81 6.50
N ALA A 119 14.68 9.68 5.79
CA ALA A 119 14.65 9.72 4.33
C ALA A 119 15.26 8.45 3.70
N GLU A 120 16.26 7.87 4.36
CA GLU A 120 16.96 6.66 3.93
C GLU A 120 16.02 5.45 3.97
N LEU A 121 15.22 5.31 5.02
CA LEU A 121 14.22 4.24 5.13
C LEU A 121 13.10 4.42 4.11
N ARG A 122 12.66 5.67 3.85
CA ARG A 122 11.67 5.95 2.78
C ARG A 122 12.22 5.63 1.40
N ALA A 123 13.49 5.93 1.14
CA ALA A 123 14.16 5.55 -0.11
C ALA A 123 14.29 4.03 -0.26
N LEU A 124 14.57 3.31 0.84
CA LEU A 124 14.64 1.86 0.84
C LEU A 124 13.28 1.21 0.54
N LEU A 125 12.19 1.74 1.11
CA LEU A 125 10.82 1.32 0.76
C LEU A 125 10.55 1.46 -0.74
N LEU A 126 10.88 2.61 -1.32
CA LEU A 126 10.72 2.86 -2.76
C LEU A 126 11.57 1.91 -3.61
N HIS A 127 12.82 1.68 -3.22
CA HIS A 127 13.71 0.77 -3.93
C HIS A 127 13.10 -0.63 -4.03
N HIS A 128 12.57 -1.15 -2.93
CA HIS A 128 11.95 -2.47 -2.91
C HIS A 128 10.60 -2.54 -3.62
N ALA A 129 9.88 -1.43 -3.73
CA ALA A 129 8.60 -1.36 -4.45
C ALA A 129 8.74 -1.45 -5.98
N LEU A 130 9.92 -1.14 -6.50
CA LEU A 130 10.19 -0.96 -7.93
C LEU A 130 11.03 -2.10 -8.54
N GLN A 131 11.37 -3.12 -7.74
CA GLN A 131 12.12 -4.32 -8.16
C GLN A 131 11.16 -5.47 -8.43
#